data_AF-A0A0B5ASL4-F1
#
_entry.id   AF-A0A0B5ASL4-F1
#
_cell.length_a   1.000
_cell.length_b   1.000
_cell.length_c   1.000
_cell.angle_alpha   90.00
_cell.angle_beta   90.00
_cell.angle_gamma   90.00
#
_symmetry.space_group_name_H-M   'P 1'
#
loop_
_entity.id
_entity.type
_entity.pdbx_description
1 polymer ?
#
loop_
_entity_poly.entity_id
_entity_poly.type
_entity_poly.pdbx_seq_one_letter_code
_entity_poly.pdbx_strand_id
1 'polypeptide(L)'
;MNTDTLRGHEIYYDSEQWRYKDNDQSTIKHWKYRACGYCNKPNRPDEHDACLGELPGVINACCGHGDSDEAYVMYEDGKTIRGHEAFEAMKRG
;
A
#
# COMPACT_ATOMS: atom_id res chain seq x y z
N MET A 1 -4.46 18.06 16.73
CA MET A 1 -4.01 16.67 16.61
C MET A 1 -3.80 16.42 15.14
N ASN A 2 -2.57 16.21 14.70
CA ASN A 2 -2.27 16.03 13.28
C ASN A 2 -2.66 14.59 12.90
N THR A 3 -3.28 14.44 11.72
CA THR A 3 -3.72 13.15 11.19
C THR A 3 -3.20 12.99 9.77
N ASP A 4 -2.91 11.76 9.40
CA ASP A 4 -2.44 11.39 8.06
C ASP A 4 -2.83 9.92 7.77
N THR A 5 -2.36 9.36 6.65
CA THR A 5 -2.49 7.94 6.34
C THR A 5 -1.12 7.28 6.15
N LEU A 6 -1.01 6.02 6.58
CA LEU A 6 0.14 5.18 6.31
C LEU A 6 -0.33 3.83 5.81
N ARG A 7 0.00 3.53 4.55
CA ARG A 7 -0.36 2.26 3.89
C ARG A 7 -1.85 1.93 3.98
N GLY A 8 -2.69 2.94 3.88
CA GLY A 8 -4.15 2.81 3.90
C GLY A 8 -4.75 2.75 5.29
N HIS A 9 -3.97 3.02 6.35
CA HIS A 9 -4.46 3.16 7.72
C HIS A 9 -4.42 4.61 8.16
N GLU A 10 -5.47 5.09 8.83
CA GLU A 10 -5.44 6.39 9.50
C GLU A 10 -4.42 6.39 10.64
N ILE A 11 -3.61 7.44 10.70
CA ILE A 11 -2.63 7.65 11.75
C ILE A 11 -2.80 9.04 12.38
N TYR A 12 -2.37 9.18 13.63
CA TYR A 12 -2.34 10.45 14.34
C TYR A 12 -1.01 10.66 15.05
N TYR A 13 -0.62 11.92 15.24
CA TYR A 13 0.55 12.29 16.02
C TYR A 13 0.15 12.62 17.45
N ASP A 14 0.69 11.87 18.43
CA ASP A 14 0.36 11.97 19.86
C ASP A 14 1.26 12.95 20.64
N SER A 15 1.99 13.82 19.95
CA SER A 15 3.09 14.69 20.43
C SER A 15 4.46 14.04 20.61
N GLU A 16 4.56 12.70 20.51
CA GLU A 16 5.84 11.98 20.54
C GLU A 16 6.09 11.24 19.21
N GLN A 17 5.11 10.47 18.75
CA GLN A 17 5.21 9.62 17.56
C GLN A 17 3.89 9.48 16.81
N TRP A 18 3.98 8.97 15.59
CA TRP A 18 2.79 8.56 14.83
C TRP A 18 2.26 7.21 15.33
N ARG A 19 0.94 7.12 15.49
CA ARG A 19 0.22 5.92 15.92
C ARG A 19 -0.92 5.62 14.97
N TYR A 20 -1.25 4.33 14.85
CA TYR A 20 -2.47 3.93 14.17
C TYR A 20 -3.69 4.29 15.02
N LYS A 21 -4.67 4.93 14.39
CA LYS A 21 -5.89 5.41 15.06
C LYS A 21 -6.81 4.29 15.55
N ASP A 22 -6.69 3.10 14.98
CA ASP A 22 -7.55 1.96 15.29
C ASP A 22 -7.09 1.14 16.51
N ASN A 23 -5.80 1.18 16.86
CA ASN A 23 -5.23 0.34 17.90
C ASN A 23 -4.09 0.96 18.72
N ASP A 24 -3.82 2.26 18.53
CA ASP A 24 -2.79 3.04 19.22
C ASP A 24 -1.35 2.49 19.11
N GLN A 25 -1.10 1.53 18.22
CA GLN A 25 0.23 0.98 18.02
C GLN A 25 1.12 1.98 17.30
N SER A 26 2.40 2.03 17.72
CA SER A 26 3.44 2.83 17.07
C SER A 26 3.62 2.40 15.62
N THR A 27 3.57 3.37 14.70
CA THR A 27 3.81 3.12 13.27
C THR A 27 5.25 2.66 13.03
N ILE A 28 6.22 3.22 13.77
CA ILE A 28 7.65 2.89 13.68
C ILE A 28 7.90 1.41 13.95
N LYS A 29 7.22 0.84 14.95
CA LYS A 29 7.43 -0.56 15.37
C LYS A 29 6.64 -1.57 14.54
N HIS A 30 5.43 -1.22 14.09
CA HIS A 30 4.46 -2.20 13.60
C HIS A 30 4.17 -2.12 12.09
N TRP A 31 4.60 -1.06 11.38
CA TRP A 31 4.25 -0.89 9.95
C TRP A 31 4.63 -2.10 9.08
N LYS A 32 5.76 -2.73 9.35
CA LYS A 32 6.25 -3.88 8.57
C LYS A 32 5.39 -5.14 8.75
N TYR A 33 4.70 -5.30 9.88
CA TYR A 33 3.88 -6.48 10.19
C TYR A 33 2.40 -6.28 9.84
N ARG A 34 2.02 -5.06 9.46
CA ARG A 34 0.64 -4.70 9.19
C ARG A 34 0.36 -4.82 7.69
N ALA A 35 -0.75 -5.47 7.35
CA ALA A 35 -1.24 -5.53 5.98
C ALA A 35 -1.66 -4.13 5.50
N CYS A 36 -1.70 -3.91 4.18
CA CYS A 36 -2.27 -2.70 3.60
C CYS A 36 -3.72 -2.52 4.06
N GLY A 37 -4.10 -1.32 4.52
CA GLY A 37 -5.46 -1.04 5.00
C GLY A 37 -6.51 -1.02 3.89
N TYR A 38 -6.06 -0.98 2.62
CA TYR A 38 -6.93 -1.01 1.46
C TYR A 38 -7.08 -2.42 0.86
N CYS A 39 -5.97 -3.04 0.44
CA CYS A 39 -6.00 -4.35 -0.25
C CYS A 39 -5.78 -5.56 0.67
N ASN A 40 -5.51 -5.34 1.96
CA ASN A 40 -5.28 -6.38 2.98
C ASN A 40 -4.11 -7.34 2.71
N LYS A 41 -3.20 -7.00 1.80
CA LYS A 41 -2.01 -7.82 1.53
C LYS A 41 -0.88 -7.47 2.51
N PRO A 42 -0.25 -8.46 3.16
CA PRO A 42 0.86 -8.25 4.11
C PRO A 42 2.13 -7.85 3.38
N ASN A 43 3.13 -7.25 4.03
CA ASN A 43 4.45 -7.12 3.40
C ASN A 43 5.01 -8.48 3.01
N ARG A 44 5.63 -8.56 1.83
CA ARG A 44 6.39 -9.75 1.45
C ARG A 44 7.80 -9.69 2.06
N PRO A 45 8.38 -10.85 2.42
CA PRO A 45 9.73 -10.92 2.98
C PRO A 45 10.83 -10.43 2.04
N ASP A 46 10.55 -10.41 0.73
CA ASP A 46 11.45 -9.99 -0.34
C ASP A 46 11.41 -8.48 -0.60
N GLU A 47 10.76 -7.70 0.28
CA GLU A 47 10.55 -6.24 0.17
C GLU A 47 9.71 -5.80 -1.04
N HIS A 48 9.17 -6.73 -1.84
CA HIS A 48 8.25 -6.41 -2.93
C HIS A 48 6.89 -5.99 -2.38
N ASP A 49 6.26 -5.00 -3.04
CA ASP A 49 4.92 -4.53 -2.67
C ASP A 49 3.89 -5.64 -2.93
N ALA A 50 3.32 -6.17 -1.86
CA ALA A 50 2.40 -7.29 -1.94
C ALA A 50 1.09 -6.99 -2.66
N CYS A 51 0.78 -5.71 -2.91
CA CYS A 51 -0.38 -5.30 -3.70
C CYS A 51 -0.43 -5.96 -5.09
N LEU A 52 0.74 -6.37 -5.60
CA LEU A 52 0.98 -7.18 -6.80
C LEU A 52 -0.07 -8.24 -7.14
N GLY A 53 -0.44 -9.11 -6.19
CA GLY A 53 -1.00 -10.40 -6.62
C GLY A 53 -0.06 -11.15 -7.58
N GLU A 54 -0.53 -12.21 -8.23
CA GLU A 54 0.24 -12.98 -9.24
C GLU A 54 -0.23 -12.61 -10.64
N LEU A 55 -0.10 -11.33 -11.03
CA LEU A 55 -0.43 -10.90 -12.39
C LEU A 55 0.69 -11.29 -13.36
N PRO A 56 0.40 -12.06 -14.44
CA PRO A 56 1.43 -12.44 -15.42
C PRO A 56 2.12 -11.23 -16.03
N GLY A 57 3.46 -11.26 -16.07
CA GLY A 57 4.27 -10.21 -16.66
C GLY A 57 4.34 -8.91 -15.85
N VAL A 58 3.93 -8.90 -14.58
CA VAL A 58 4.04 -7.75 -13.67
C VAL A 58 5.20 -7.95 -12.71
N ILE A 59 6.08 -6.95 -12.61
CA ILE A 59 7.26 -6.97 -11.72
C ILE A 59 7.10 -6.11 -10.47
N ASN A 60 6.21 -5.12 -10.50
CA ASN A 60 5.90 -4.28 -9.34
C ASN A 60 4.50 -3.68 -9.47
N ALA A 61 3.75 -3.55 -8.38
CA ALA A 61 2.47 -2.83 -8.36
C ALA A 61 2.10 -2.39 -6.95
N CYS A 62 1.43 -1.25 -6.85
CA CYS A 62 0.83 -0.74 -5.62
C CYS A 62 -0.62 -0.34 -5.87
N CYS A 63 -1.51 -0.70 -4.94
CA CYS A 63 -2.91 -0.25 -4.95
C CYS A 63 -3.09 1.25 -4.63
N GLY A 64 -1.99 1.99 -4.47
CA GLY A 64 -1.98 3.38 -3.99
C GLY A 64 -2.47 3.53 -2.56
N HIS A 65 -2.57 2.41 -1.83
CA HIS A 65 -3.02 2.38 -0.45
C HIS A 65 -4.41 3.01 -0.21
N GLY A 66 -5.28 2.96 -1.22
CA GLY A 66 -6.61 3.56 -1.20
C GLY A 66 -6.71 4.90 -1.90
N ASP A 67 -5.58 5.48 -2.32
CA ASP A 67 -5.53 6.60 -3.26
C ASP A 67 -5.33 6.08 -4.68
N SER A 68 -6.35 6.25 -5.54
CA SER A 68 -6.27 5.75 -6.91
C SER A 68 -5.18 6.45 -7.72
N ASP A 69 -4.85 7.70 -7.41
CA ASP A 69 -3.89 8.49 -8.19
C ASP A 69 -2.44 8.03 -7.93
N GLU A 70 -2.20 7.44 -6.76
CA GLU A 70 -0.93 6.83 -6.37
C GLU A 70 -0.80 5.36 -6.82
N ALA A 71 -1.85 4.78 -7.39
CA ALA A 71 -1.81 3.40 -7.88
C ALA A 71 -0.88 3.26 -9.09
N TYR A 72 -0.16 2.14 -9.18
CA TYR A 72 0.68 1.84 -10.34
C TYR A 72 0.83 0.33 -10.56
N VAL A 73 1.12 -0.05 -11.81
CA VAL A 73 1.52 -1.41 -12.22
C VAL A 73 2.68 -1.28 -13.21
N MET A 74 3.78 -1.98 -12.94
CA MET A 74 4.98 -2.06 -13.77
C MET A 74 5.10 -3.47 -14.36
N TYR A 75 5.23 -3.54 -15.68
CA TYR A 75 5.35 -4.79 -16.43
C TYR A 75 6.80 -5.14 -16.76
N GLU A 76 7.07 -6.41 -17.03
CA GLU A 76 8.37 -6.94 -17.45
C GLU A 76 8.88 -6.30 -18.74
N ASP A 77 7.99 -5.86 -19.62
CA ASP A 77 8.30 -5.18 -20.89
C ASP A 77 8.69 -3.70 -20.70
N GLY A 78 8.72 -3.21 -19.47
CA GLY A 78 9.03 -1.83 -19.12
C GLY A 78 7.84 -0.87 -19.15
N LYS A 79 6.64 -1.32 -19.55
CA LYS A 79 5.43 -0.50 -19.47
C LYS A 79 5.08 -0.23 -18.01
N THR A 80 4.67 1.00 -17.71
CA THR A 80 4.07 1.37 -16.41
C THR A 80 2.74 2.05 -16.65
N ILE A 81 1.68 1.52 -16.02
CA ILE A 81 0.37 2.19 -15.95
C ILE A 81 0.20 2.77 -14.54
N ARG A 82 -0.51 3.88 -14.43
CA ARG A 82 -0.72 4.62 -13.17
C ARG A 82 -2.17 5.02 -13.01
N GLY A 83 -2.53 5.47 -11.83
CA GLY A 83 -3.84 6.05 -11.58
C GLY A 83 -4.96 5.02 -11.69
N HIS A 84 -6.11 5.49 -12.18
CA HIS A 84 -7.28 4.65 -12.41
C HIS A 84 -7.02 3.46 -13.35
N GLU A 85 -6.14 3.59 -14.36
CA GLU A 85 -5.80 2.47 -15.24
C GLU A 85 -5.12 1.32 -14.48
N ALA A 86 -4.17 1.65 -13.60
CA ALA A 86 -3.52 0.67 -12.73
C ALA A 86 -4.53 -0.02 -11.80
N PHE A 87 -5.46 0.76 -11.26
CA PHE A 87 -6.51 0.28 -10.37
C PHE A 87 -7.42 -0.75 -11.04
N GLU A 88 -7.85 -0.47 -12.27
CA GLU A 88 -8.71 -1.37 -13.04
C GLU A 88 -7.97 -2.63 -13.51
N ALA A 89 -6.66 -2.54 -13.80
CA ALA A 89 -5.84 -3.71 -14.10
C ALA A 89 -5.74 -4.67 -12.89
N MET A 90 -5.57 -4.13 -11.68
CA MET A 90 -5.48 -4.94 -10.44
C MET A 90 -6.79 -5.63 -10.05
N LYS A 91 -7.97 -5.10 -10.44
CA LYS A 91 -9.28 -5.74 -10.18
C LYS A 91 -9.59 -6.93 -11.08
N ARG A 92 -8.92 -7.04 -12.23
CA ARG A 92 -9.18 -8.07 -13.25
C ARG A 92 -8.28 -9.31 -13.09
N GLY A 93 -7.33 -9.27 -12.16
CA GLY A 93 -6.41 -10.36 -11.81
C GLY A 93 -6.95 -11.28 -10.73
#